data_AF-A0A6J1IX27-F1
#
_entry.id   AF-A0A6J1IX27-F1
#
_cell.length_a   1.000
_cell.length_b   1.000
_cell.length_c   1.000
_cell.angle_alpha   90.00
_cell.angle_beta   90.00
_cell.angle_gamma   90.00
#
_symmetry.space_group_name_H-M   'P 1'
#
loop_
_entity.id
_entity.type
_entity.pdbx_description
1 polymer ?
#
loop_
_entity_poly.entity_id
_entity_poly.type
_entity_poly.pdbx_seq_one_letter_code
_entity_poly.pdbx_strand_id
1 'polypeptide(L)'
;MNRPGDWNCTSCHHLNFQRRDICQRCGDPKAGGGGRAGSGFGFGGSDVRPGDWYCSLGNCGAHNFASRSSCFKCGAFKDDMSAFDFDLPRPTPRGISPFGFPTPARSPASAWKSGDWICARSGCNEHNFASRMECFRCNAPRDSY
;
A
#
# COMPACT_ATOMS: atom_id res chain seq x y z
N MET A 1 -0.80 -37.62 -5.59
CA MET A 1 -2.24 -37.92 -5.44
C MET A 1 -3.00 -36.60 -5.51
N ASN A 2 -3.96 -36.47 -6.44
CA ASN A 2 -4.80 -35.27 -6.50
C ASN A 2 -5.70 -35.25 -5.27
N ARG A 3 -5.69 -34.15 -4.52
CA ARG A 3 -6.62 -33.97 -3.40
C ARG A 3 -7.99 -33.56 -3.96
N PRO A 4 -9.10 -33.94 -3.29
CA PRO A 4 -10.41 -33.42 -3.63
C PRO A 4 -10.39 -31.88 -3.61
N GLY A 5 -10.72 -31.24 -4.72
CA GLY A 5 -10.76 -29.78 -4.86
C GLY A 5 -9.61 -29.16 -5.65
N ASP A 6 -8.53 -29.91 -5.91
CA ASP A 6 -7.49 -29.49 -6.87
C ASP A 6 -8.08 -29.42 -8.27
N TRP A 7 -7.68 -28.43 -9.05
CA TRP A 7 -8.25 -28.16 -10.38
C TRP A 7 -7.15 -28.05 -11.44
N ASN A 8 -7.43 -28.60 -12.62
CA ASN A 8 -6.54 -28.47 -13.77
C ASN A 8 -6.89 -27.21 -14.55
N CYS A 9 -5.88 -26.40 -14.87
CA CYS A 9 -6.06 -25.23 -15.71
C CYS A 9 -6.56 -25.63 -17.10
N THR A 10 -7.58 -24.94 -17.61
CA THR A 10 -8.16 -25.20 -18.94
C THR A 10 -7.24 -24.79 -20.08
N SER A 11 -6.33 -23.85 -19.85
CA SER A 11 -5.44 -23.31 -20.88
C SER A 11 -4.12 -24.06 -20.99
N CYS A 12 -3.54 -24.48 -19.85
CA CYS A 12 -2.21 -25.10 -19.82
C CYS A 12 -2.17 -26.48 -19.15
N HIS A 13 -3.32 -27.00 -18.71
CA HIS A 13 -3.47 -28.30 -18.03
C HIS A 13 -2.61 -28.50 -16.79
N HIS A 14 -2.05 -27.43 -16.23
CA HIS A 14 -1.31 -27.48 -14.97
C HIS A 14 -2.26 -27.73 -13.80
N LEU A 15 -1.91 -28.67 -12.92
CA LEU A 15 -2.65 -28.96 -11.70
C LEU A 15 -2.42 -27.84 -10.67
N ASN A 16 -3.51 -27.22 -10.21
CA ASN A 16 -3.49 -26.18 -9.21
C ASN A 16 -4.20 -26.65 -7.95
N PHE A 17 -3.67 -26.23 -6.79
CA PHE A 17 -4.32 -26.51 -5.51
C PHE A 17 -5.64 -25.75 -5.38
N GLN A 18 -6.62 -26.36 -4.70
CA GLN A 18 -7.97 -25.80 -4.48
C GLN A 18 -7.99 -24.33 -4.04
N ARG A 19 -7.04 -23.92 -3.18
CA ARG A 19 -6.92 -22.56 -2.62
C ARG A 19 -6.57 -21.47 -3.64
N ARG A 20 -6.25 -21.84 -4.88
CA ARG A 20 -5.85 -20.90 -5.93
C ARG A 20 -7.04 -20.64 -6.84
N ASP A 21 -7.36 -19.37 -7.02
CA ASP A 21 -8.36 -18.93 -8.00
C ASP A 21 -7.73 -18.69 -9.39
N ILE A 22 -6.39 -18.71 -9.45
CA ILE A 22 -5.57 -18.38 -10.61
C ILE A 22 -4.50 -19.45 -10.82
N CYS A 23 -4.26 -19.83 -12.07
CA CYS A 23 -3.27 -20.84 -12.42
C CYS A 23 -1.84 -20.39 -12.06
N GLN A 24 -1.10 -21.25 -11.37
CA GLN A 24 0.30 -21.01 -10.99
C GLN A 24 1.25 -20.91 -12.19
N ARG A 25 0.89 -21.50 -13.35
CA ARG A 25 1.75 -21.53 -14.53
C ARG A 25 1.45 -20.41 -15.52
N CYS A 26 0.18 -20.21 -15.87
CA CYS A 26 -0.21 -19.26 -16.93
C CYS A 26 -1.02 -18.05 -16.44
N GLY A 27 -1.47 -18.03 -15.19
CA GLY A 27 -2.29 -16.92 -14.68
C GLY A 27 -3.77 -16.99 -15.07
N ASP A 28 -4.23 -18.05 -15.73
CA ASP A 28 -5.65 -18.16 -16.09
C ASP A 28 -6.54 -18.48 -14.88
N PRO A 29 -7.75 -17.89 -14.82
CA PRO A 29 -8.68 -18.12 -13.73
C PRO A 29 -9.26 -19.54 -13.75
N LYS A 30 -9.67 -20.04 -12.58
CA LYS A 30 -10.33 -21.33 -12.43
C LYS A 30 -11.67 -21.35 -13.18
N ALA A 31 -11.77 -22.19 -14.22
CA ALA A 31 -13.02 -22.42 -14.93
C ALA A 31 -14.00 -23.21 -14.05
N GLY A 32 -15.18 -22.64 -13.79
CA GLY A 32 -16.25 -23.28 -13.01
C GLY A 32 -16.57 -22.65 -11.63
N GLY A 33 -15.91 -21.55 -11.26
CA GLY A 33 -16.31 -20.71 -10.14
C GLY A 33 -17.50 -19.81 -10.48
N GLY A 34 -18.64 -20.40 -10.78
CA GLY A 34 -19.91 -19.68 -10.99
C GLY A 34 -20.40 -19.06 -9.68
N GLY A 35 -20.08 -17.79 -9.49
CA GLY A 35 -20.66 -16.90 -8.47
C GLY A 35 -19.74 -15.69 -8.30
N ARG A 36 -19.89 -14.57 -9.01
CA ARG A 36 -21.08 -13.98 -9.64
C ARG A 36 -20.64 -13.21 -10.88
N ALA A 37 -21.23 -13.50 -12.03
CA ALA A 37 -21.36 -12.50 -13.08
C ALA A 37 -22.55 -11.61 -12.66
N GLY A 38 -22.26 -10.36 -12.33
CA GLY A 38 -23.23 -9.37 -11.87
C GLY A 38 -22.65 -7.98 -12.09
N SER A 39 -22.91 -7.48 -13.29
CA SER A 39 -22.75 -6.11 -13.78
C SER A 39 -22.99 -5.04 -12.72
N GLY A 40 -22.16 -4.00 -12.70
CA GLY A 40 -22.49 -2.79 -11.95
C GLY A 40 -21.27 -1.95 -11.58
N PHE A 41 -21.13 -0.84 -12.28
CA PHE A 41 -20.58 0.39 -11.71
C PHE A 41 -21.04 0.55 -10.25
N GLY A 42 -20.13 0.65 -9.28
CA GLY A 42 -20.54 0.88 -7.88
C GLY A 42 -19.50 0.48 -6.83
N PHE A 43 -18.64 1.44 -6.50
CA PHE A 43 -17.89 1.65 -5.26
C PHE A 43 -18.27 0.82 -4.03
N GLY A 44 -17.24 0.27 -3.36
CA GLY A 44 -17.26 0.03 -1.91
C GLY A 44 -16.49 -1.23 -1.48
N GLY A 45 -15.29 -1.16 -0.93
CA GLY A 45 -14.37 -0.06 -0.75
C GLY A 45 -13.01 -0.56 -1.20
N SER A 46 -12.34 0.25 -2.01
CA SER A 46 -10.93 0.04 -2.25
C SER A 46 -10.23 -0.06 -0.89
N ASP A 47 -9.40 -1.08 -0.66
CA ASP A 47 -8.49 -1.12 0.49
C ASP A 47 -7.48 0.07 0.50
N VAL A 48 -7.63 1.00 -0.44
CA VAL A 48 -7.02 2.32 -0.53
C VAL A 48 -7.48 3.15 0.67
N ARG A 49 -6.55 3.37 1.60
CA ARG A 49 -6.79 4.21 2.76
C ARG A 49 -6.82 5.68 2.35
N PRO A 50 -7.46 6.56 3.12
CA PRO A 50 -7.33 8.00 2.91
C PRO A 50 -5.85 8.41 2.81
N GLY A 51 -5.48 9.03 1.70
CA GLY A 51 -4.12 9.49 1.41
C GLY A 51 -3.29 8.57 0.52
N ASP A 52 -3.71 7.30 0.36
CA ASP A 52 -3.11 6.41 -0.64
C ASP A 52 -3.41 6.96 -2.04
N TRP A 53 -2.47 6.80 -2.97
CA TRP A 53 -2.51 7.43 -4.29
C TRP A 53 -2.08 6.48 -5.39
N TYR A 54 -2.69 6.63 -6.57
CA TYR A 54 -2.32 5.87 -7.75
C TYR A 54 -1.33 6.66 -8.58
N CYS A 55 -0.30 5.98 -9.07
CA CYS A 55 0.67 6.60 -9.95
C CYS A 55 0.05 6.93 -11.31
N SER A 56 0.02 8.23 -11.60
CA SER A 56 -0.43 8.88 -12.84
C SER A 56 0.62 8.87 -13.95
N LEU A 57 1.87 8.48 -13.66
CA LEU A 57 2.94 8.57 -14.66
C LEU A 57 2.77 7.50 -15.75
N GLY A 58 2.38 7.94 -16.95
CA GLY A 58 2.18 7.08 -18.12
C GLY A 58 1.20 5.95 -17.84
N ASN A 59 1.60 4.71 -18.15
CA ASN A 59 0.80 3.50 -17.90
C ASN A 59 1.18 2.80 -16.58
N CYS A 60 1.70 3.54 -15.59
CA CYS A 60 2.18 2.92 -14.35
C CYS A 60 1.04 2.30 -13.53
N GLY A 61 0.01 3.09 -13.21
CA GLY A 61 -1.20 2.66 -12.50
C GLY A 61 -0.98 2.05 -11.12
N ALA A 62 0.23 2.18 -10.57
CA ALA A 62 0.63 1.50 -9.34
C ALA A 62 0.02 2.19 -8.10
N HIS A 63 -0.54 1.39 -7.19
CA HIS A 63 -1.06 1.88 -5.92
C HIS A 63 0.06 2.14 -4.90
N ASN A 64 0.15 3.36 -4.39
CA ASN A 64 1.12 3.77 -3.40
C ASN A 64 0.44 4.13 -2.08
N PHE A 65 1.06 3.74 -0.97
CA PHE A 65 0.59 4.13 0.36
C PHE A 65 0.78 5.63 0.60
N ALA A 66 -0.09 6.22 1.43
CA ALA A 66 -0.09 7.64 1.79
C ALA A 66 1.24 8.16 2.33
N SER A 67 2.04 7.30 2.95
CA SER A 67 3.36 7.63 3.48
C SER A 67 4.44 7.81 2.41
N ARG A 68 4.16 7.44 1.15
CA ARG A 68 5.12 7.54 0.05
C ARG A 68 4.95 8.83 -0.73
N SER A 69 6.04 9.58 -0.86
CA SER A 69 6.15 10.75 -1.74
C SER A 69 6.47 10.38 -3.19
N SER A 70 6.92 9.16 -3.46
CA SER A 70 7.26 8.66 -4.79
C SER A 70 6.74 7.25 -5.04
N CYS A 71 6.52 6.95 -6.31
CA CYS A 71 5.94 5.70 -6.74
C CYS A 71 6.94 4.56 -6.52
N PHE A 72 6.51 3.50 -5.85
CA PHE A 72 7.39 2.34 -5.58
C PHE A 72 7.89 1.64 -6.86
N LYS A 73 7.16 1.82 -7.99
CA LYS A 73 7.43 1.14 -9.26
C LYS A 73 8.28 1.97 -10.22
N CYS A 74 8.04 3.27 -10.32
CA CYS A 74 8.68 4.13 -11.32
C CYS A 74 9.37 5.37 -10.73
N GLY A 75 9.30 5.59 -9.42
CA GLY A 75 9.92 6.75 -8.78
C GLY A 75 9.23 8.09 -9.04
N ALA A 76 8.16 8.12 -9.85
CA ALA A 76 7.34 9.33 -10.06
C ALA A 76 6.88 9.91 -8.73
N PHE A 77 6.95 11.22 -8.55
CA PHE A 77 6.44 11.83 -7.34
C PHE A 77 4.90 11.77 -7.31
N LYS A 78 4.33 11.77 -6.10
CA LYS A 78 2.91 12.02 -5.92
C LYS A 78 2.65 13.43 -6.47
N ASP A 79 1.98 13.53 -7.61
CA ASP A 79 1.61 14.81 -8.20
C ASP A 79 0.69 15.55 -7.21
N ASP A 80 1.23 16.53 -6.48
CA ASP A 80 0.56 17.27 -5.40
C ASP A 80 -0.44 18.31 -5.94
N MET A 81 -1.16 17.97 -7.02
CA MET A 81 -2.00 18.89 -7.79
C MET A 81 -3.50 18.64 -7.66
N SER A 82 -3.94 17.75 -6.75
CA SER A 82 -5.37 17.57 -6.43
C SER A 82 -5.83 18.33 -5.18
N ALA A 83 -5.01 19.25 -4.66
CA ALA A 83 -5.41 20.23 -3.64
C ALA A 83 -5.53 21.66 -4.19
N PHE A 84 -5.58 21.84 -5.51
CA PHE A 84 -5.93 23.11 -6.13
C PHE A 84 -7.37 23.01 -6.65
N ASP A 85 -8.29 23.17 -5.70
CA ASP A 85 -9.68 23.51 -5.95
C ASP A 85 -9.71 24.72 -6.91
N PHE A 86 -10.48 24.58 -7.97
CA PHE A 86 -10.62 25.55 -9.05
C PHE A 86 -11.48 26.70 -8.57
N ASP A 87 -10.87 27.81 -8.13
CA ASP A 87 -11.42 29.13 -8.41
C ASP A 87 -10.31 30.16 -8.60
N LEU A 88 -10.54 31.07 -9.55
CA LEU A 88 -9.56 31.84 -10.31
C LEU A 88 -9.04 33.08 -9.52
N PRO A 89 -8.21 33.99 -10.09
CA PRO A 89 -6.97 34.46 -9.48
C PRO A 89 -7.11 35.86 -8.87
N ARG A 90 -6.70 36.09 -7.63
CA ARG A 90 -6.26 37.44 -7.28
C ARG A 90 -5.25 37.49 -6.14
N PRO A 91 -4.13 38.22 -6.33
CA PRO A 91 -3.12 38.38 -5.31
C PRO A 91 -3.56 39.43 -4.30
N THR A 92 -2.75 39.57 -3.25
CA THR A 92 -2.62 40.68 -2.28
C THR A 92 -3.09 40.36 -0.85
N PRO A 93 -2.44 40.93 0.17
CA PRO A 93 -1.71 40.12 1.14
C PRO A 93 -2.18 40.42 2.57
N ARG A 94 -1.56 39.75 3.53
CA ARG A 94 -1.58 40.10 4.96
C ARG A 94 -2.94 39.97 5.66
N GLY A 95 -3.01 38.90 6.45
CA GLY A 95 -3.34 39.03 7.88
C GLY A 95 -4.82 39.16 8.21
N ILE A 96 -5.19 38.39 9.24
CA ILE A 96 -6.44 38.46 10.00
C ILE A 96 -7.56 37.60 9.41
N SER A 97 -7.60 36.33 9.85
CA SER A 97 -8.85 35.56 9.89
C SER A 97 -9.53 35.82 11.25
N PRO A 98 -10.81 36.24 11.29
CA PRO A 98 -11.49 36.66 12.52
C PRO A 98 -12.23 35.53 13.25
N PHE A 99 -11.99 34.26 12.90
CA PHE A 99 -12.63 33.12 13.57
C PHE A 99 -11.58 32.26 14.26
N GLY A 100 -11.52 32.45 15.58
CA GLY A 100 -10.70 31.65 16.48
C GLY A 100 -11.19 30.20 16.53
N PHE A 101 -10.36 29.30 16.03
CA PHE A 101 -10.34 27.91 16.46
C PHE A 101 -8.88 27.52 16.66
N PRO A 102 -8.47 27.08 17.86
CA PRO A 102 -7.12 26.57 18.05
C PRO A 102 -7.03 25.24 17.30
N THR A 103 -6.35 25.22 16.15
CA THR A 103 -5.87 23.96 15.60
C THR A 103 -4.90 23.37 16.62
N PRO A 104 -5.15 22.19 17.21
CA PRO A 104 -4.14 21.56 18.02
C PRO A 104 -2.94 21.36 17.11
N ALA A 105 -1.82 21.97 17.47
CA ALA A 105 -0.52 21.67 16.92
C ALA A 105 -0.33 20.17 17.07
N ARG A 106 -0.66 19.41 16.02
CA ARG A 106 -0.37 18.00 15.95
C ARG A 106 1.12 17.96 15.65
N SER A 107 1.89 18.09 16.72
CA SER A 107 3.31 17.78 16.74
C SER A 107 3.52 16.53 15.89
N PRO A 108 4.56 16.46 15.03
CA PRO A 108 4.87 15.24 14.32
C PRO A 108 5.19 14.24 15.41
N ALA A 109 4.22 13.40 15.78
CA ALA A 109 4.43 12.32 16.71
C ALA A 109 5.58 11.54 16.10
N SER A 110 6.73 11.56 16.80
CA SER A 110 7.94 10.89 16.41
C SER A 110 7.56 9.55 15.80
N ALA A 111 8.09 9.24 14.62
CA ALA A 111 7.79 8.03 13.84
C ALA A 111 8.15 6.70 14.56
N TRP A 112 8.39 6.77 15.87
CA TRP A 112 8.71 5.72 16.79
C TRP A 112 7.45 5.16 17.44
N LYS A 113 7.16 3.89 17.16
CA LYS A 113 6.10 3.16 17.86
C LYS A 113 6.67 2.48 19.10
N SER A 114 5.87 2.36 20.14
CA SER A 114 6.25 1.59 21.33
C SER A 114 6.61 0.15 20.94
N GLY A 115 7.81 -0.28 21.32
CA GLY A 115 8.34 -1.59 20.96
C GLY A 115 9.11 -1.63 19.63
N ASP A 116 9.20 -0.53 18.88
CA ASP A 116 10.16 -0.48 17.79
C ASP A 116 11.59 -0.53 18.33
N TRP A 117 12.50 -1.18 17.60
CA TRP A 117 13.86 -1.44 18.04
C TRP A 117 14.87 -1.19 16.93
N ILE A 118 16.04 -0.71 17.31
CA ILE A 118 17.20 -0.60 16.41
C ILE A 118 17.98 -1.90 16.47
N CYS A 119 18.39 -2.41 15.31
CA CYS A 119 19.27 -3.57 15.25
C CYS A 119 20.62 -3.26 15.92
N ALA A 120 20.94 -3.97 17.01
CA ALA A 120 22.17 -3.79 17.78
C ALA A 120 23.43 -4.37 17.11
N ARG A 121 23.28 -5.10 16.00
CA ARG A 121 24.42 -5.65 15.26
C ARG A 121 25.29 -4.51 14.74
N SER A 122 26.57 -4.56 15.08
CA SER A 122 27.60 -3.62 14.63
C SER A 122 27.50 -3.39 13.12
N GLY A 123 27.23 -2.14 12.74
CA GLY A 123 27.11 -1.71 11.33
C GLY A 123 25.72 -1.87 10.69
N CYS A 124 24.70 -2.38 11.39
CA CYS A 124 23.33 -2.45 10.86
C CYS A 124 22.50 -1.21 11.26
N ASN A 125 22.31 -0.98 12.56
CA ASN A 125 21.56 0.17 13.13
C ASN A 125 20.20 0.48 12.47
N GLU A 126 19.58 -0.53 11.89
CA GLU A 126 18.37 -0.37 11.11
C GLU A 126 17.12 -0.40 12.01
N HIS A 127 16.11 0.39 11.67
CA HIS A 127 14.85 0.46 12.41
C HIS A 127 13.95 -0.73 12.09
N ASN A 128 13.52 -1.43 13.14
CA ASN A 128 12.63 -2.57 13.02
C ASN A 128 11.35 -2.31 13.82
N PHE A 129 10.22 -2.65 13.20
CA PHE A 129 8.93 -2.56 13.85
C PHE A 129 8.80 -3.53 15.02
N ALA A 130 8.01 -3.16 16.02
CA ALA A 130 7.75 -3.97 17.22
C ALA A 130 7.29 -5.41 16.96
N SER A 131 6.62 -5.66 15.83
CA SER A 131 6.15 -7.00 15.44
C SER A 131 7.26 -7.92 14.94
N ARG A 132 8.45 -7.40 14.67
CA ARG A 132 9.57 -8.19 14.16
C ARG A 132 10.46 -8.71 15.27
N MET A 133 10.69 -10.02 15.25
CA MET A 133 11.65 -10.71 16.11
C MET A 133 13.07 -10.73 15.52
N GLU A 134 13.22 -10.38 14.24
CA GLU A 134 14.48 -10.38 13.51
C GLU A 134 14.61 -9.09 12.68
N CYS A 135 15.85 -8.63 12.48
CA CYS A 135 16.13 -7.44 11.72
C CYS A 135 15.81 -7.66 10.24
N PHE A 136 15.05 -6.76 9.60
CA PHE A 136 14.69 -6.91 8.19
C PHE A 136 15.87 -6.85 7.23
N ARG A 137 16.99 -6.24 7.65
CA ARG A 137 18.17 -6.02 6.82
C ARG A 137 19.18 -7.16 6.92
N CYS A 138 19.44 -7.64 8.14
CA CYS A 138 20.53 -8.59 8.40
C CYS A 138 20.07 -9.88 9.11
N ASN A 139 18.77 -10.04 9.34
CA ASN A 139 18.14 -11.17 10.04
C ASN A 139 18.72 -11.44 11.43
N ALA A 140 19.39 -10.45 12.06
CA ALA A 140 19.83 -10.56 13.44
C ALA A 140 18.61 -10.68 14.36
N PRO A 141 18.60 -11.59 15.35
CA PRO A 141 17.52 -11.66 16.31
C PRO A 141 17.52 -10.39 17.16
N ARG A 142 16.33 -9.99 17.61
CA ARG A 142 16.11 -8.81 18.46
C ARG A 142 17.00 -8.77 19.69
N ASP A 143 17.27 -9.95 20.27
CA ASP A 143 18.04 -10.12 21.51
C ASP A 143 19.53 -10.46 21.26
N SER A 144 20.05 -10.23 20.06
CA SER A 144 21.50 -10.37 19.83
C SER A 144 22.25 -9.17 20.44
N TYR A 145 22.69 -9.36 21.69
CA TYR A 145 23.72 -8.55 22.35
C TYR A 145 25.09 -8.78 21.71
#